data_AF-A0AAU9PHD3-F1
#
_entry.id   AF-A0AAU9PHD3-F1
#
_cell.length_a   1.000
_cell.length_b   1.000
_cell.length_c   1.000
_cell.angle_alpha   90.00
_cell.angle_beta   90.00
_cell.angle_gamma   90.00
#
_symmetry.space_group_name_H-M   'P 1'
#
loop_
_entity.id
_entity.type
_entity.pdbx_description
1 polymer ?
#
loop_
_entity_poly.entity_id
_entity_poly.type
_entity_poly.pdbx_seq_one_letter_code
_entity_poly.pdbx_strand_id
1 'polypeptide(L)'
;MRTAALPTFRKLYGKIEVDIQAGETITVVLENNYNTYSFSGKKKLVLSTTSWLGGKNNFIGIAYLAVGGLCFILATTFTLIYLVKPRHLGDPTYLSWNRNPGGH
;
A
#
# COMPACT_ATOMS: atom_id res chain seq x y z
N MET A 1 27.41 -6.16 -7.14
CA MET A 1 26.62 -4.93 -7.34
C MET A 1 25.14 -5.28 -7.42
N ARG A 2 24.25 -4.58 -6.71
CA ARG A 2 22.79 -4.83 -6.76
C ARG A 2 22.14 -3.84 -7.72
N THR A 3 21.60 -4.31 -8.84
CA THR A 3 20.85 -3.48 -9.82
C THR A 3 19.50 -3.04 -9.26
N ALA A 4 18.96 -1.93 -9.76
CA ALA A 4 17.63 -1.46 -9.38
C ALA A 4 16.57 -2.04 -10.32
N ALA A 5 15.35 -2.25 -9.81
CA ALA A 5 14.24 -2.79 -10.60
C ALA A 5 13.48 -1.73 -11.42
N LEU A 6 13.59 -0.46 -11.04
CA LEU A 6 12.90 0.67 -11.68
C LEU A 6 13.91 1.71 -12.19
N PRO A 7 13.57 2.49 -13.24
CA PRO A 7 14.42 3.53 -13.79
C PRO A 7 14.67 4.67 -12.78
N THR A 8 13.69 4.96 -11.92
CA THR A 8 13.85 5.86 -10.78
C THR A 8 14.19 5.05 -9.54
N PHE A 9 15.41 5.18 -9.05
CA PHE A 9 15.88 4.42 -7.89
C PHE A 9 16.69 5.29 -6.94
N ARG A 10 16.85 4.79 -5.72
CA ARG A 10 17.74 5.38 -4.71
C ARG A 10 18.81 4.36 -4.36
N LYS A 11 20.03 4.84 -4.13
CA LYS A 11 21.13 4.06 -3.57
C LYS A 11 21.61 4.79 -2.33
N LEU A 12 21.93 4.02 -1.29
CA LEU A 12 22.53 4.57 -0.08
C LEU A 12 23.93 5.04 -0.42
N TYR A 13 24.19 6.33 -0.23
CA TYR A 13 25.53 6.91 -0.36
C TYR A 13 26.28 6.85 0.98
N GLY A 14 25.59 7.18 2.07
CA GLY A 14 26.12 7.13 3.43
C GLY A 14 24.99 7.22 4.46
N LYS A 15 25.32 6.95 5.71
CA LYS A 15 24.41 7.04 6.87
C LYS A 15 25.07 7.92 7.91
N ILE A 16 24.32 8.85 8.48
CA ILE A 16 24.71 9.60 9.67
C ILE A 16 24.14 8.82 10.86
N GLU A 17 25.00 8.42 11.79
CA GLU A 17 24.59 7.59 12.95
C GLU A 17 24.25 8.40 14.20
N VAL A 18 24.47 9.72 14.13
CA VAL A 18 24.14 10.66 15.19
C VAL A 18 22.84 11.40 14.89
N ASP A 19 22.12 11.77 15.93
CA ASP A 19 20.90 12.57 15.80
C ASP A 19 21.25 14.02 15.43
N ILE A 20 20.57 14.52 14.42
CA ILE A 20 20.75 15.88 13.90
C ILE A 20 19.66 16.76 14.51
N GLN A 21 20.07 17.85 15.15
CA GLN A 21 19.13 18.76 15.81
C GLN A 21 18.48 19.72 14.82
N ALA A 22 17.27 20.18 15.15
CA ALA A 22 16.59 21.18 14.33
C ALA A 22 17.42 22.48 14.31
N GLY A 23 17.70 22.98 13.10
CA GLY A 23 18.51 24.20 12.89
C GLY A 23 19.99 23.94 12.64
N GLU A 24 20.44 22.69 12.72
CA GLU A 24 21.81 22.33 12.34
C GLU A 24 22.01 22.43 10.82
N THR A 25 23.12 23.04 10.41
CA THR A 25 23.44 23.23 8.98
C THR A 25 24.34 22.12 8.49
N ILE A 26 23.85 21.35 7.51
CA ILE A 26 24.61 20.29 6.86
C ILE A 26 25.09 20.80 5.50
N THR A 27 26.40 20.93 5.33
CA THR A 27 27.00 21.26 4.04
C THR A 27 27.40 19.97 3.32
N VAL A 28 26.84 19.75 2.14
CA VAL A 28 27.25 18.63 1.28
C VAL A 28 27.93 19.18 0.03
N VAL A 29 29.21 18.84 -0.14
CA VAL A 29 29.97 19.16 -1.35
C VAL A 29 29.91 17.96 -2.28
N LEU A 30 29.41 18.17 -3.50
CA LEU A 30 29.30 17.11 -4.51
C LEU A 30 30.15 17.45 -5.73
N GLU A 31 30.98 16.48 -6.13
CA GLU A 31 31.68 16.50 -7.41
C GLU A 31 30.91 15.68 -8.45
N ASN A 32 30.69 16.26 -9.63
CA ASN A 32 29.92 15.62 -10.69
C ASN A 32 30.82 14.83 -11.65
N ASN A 33 31.21 13.61 -11.25
CA ASN A 33 32.05 12.73 -12.08
C ASN A 33 31.26 11.80 -13.02
N TYR A 34 29.92 11.85 -13.01
CA TYR A 34 29.07 10.95 -13.80
C TYR A 34 28.05 11.73 -14.62
N ASN A 35 28.36 12.02 -15.88
CA ASN A 35 27.51 12.85 -16.74
C ASN A 35 26.26 12.10 -17.22
N THR A 36 25.08 12.65 -16.93
CA THR A 36 23.79 12.05 -17.32
C THR A 36 23.16 12.74 -18.54
N TYR A 37 23.85 13.71 -19.13
CA TYR A 37 23.33 14.57 -20.20
C TYR A 37 23.02 13.79 -21.48
N SER A 38 23.84 12.79 -21.83
CA SER A 38 23.67 11.99 -23.04
C SER A 38 22.37 11.17 -23.08
N PHE A 39 21.82 10.83 -21.92
CA PHE A 39 20.58 10.05 -21.78
C PHE A 39 19.50 10.80 -21.01
N SER A 40 19.63 12.12 -20.86
CA SER A 40 18.66 12.98 -20.17
C SER A 40 18.31 12.53 -18.75
N GLY A 41 19.26 11.90 -18.05
CA GLY A 41 19.06 11.41 -16.69
C GLY A 41 19.09 12.54 -15.65
N LYS A 42 18.26 12.45 -14.62
CA LYS A 42 18.23 13.38 -13.48
C LYS A 42 18.89 12.74 -12.27
N LYS A 43 19.71 13.50 -11.55
CA LYS A 43 20.37 13.08 -10.31
C LYS A 43 20.00 14.02 -9.18
N LYS A 44 19.80 13.47 -7.99
CA LYS A 44 19.44 14.22 -6.78
C LYS A 44 20.07 13.54 -5.58
N LEU A 45 20.59 14.34 -4.64
CA LEU A 45 20.89 13.87 -3.29
C LEU A 45 19.63 14.03 -2.44
N VAL A 46 19.31 13.02 -1.66
CA VAL A 46 18.14 13.03 -0.77
C VAL A 46 18.60 12.62 0.61
N LEU A 47 18.46 13.54 1.57
CA LEU A 47 18.60 13.23 2.99
C LEU A 47 17.23 12.78 3.52
N SER A 48 17.18 11.60 4.13
CA SER A 48 15.94 11.04 4.67
C SER A 48 16.23 10.11 5.84
N THR A 49 15.35 10.12 6.83
CA THR A 49 15.32 9.09 7.87
C THR A 49 14.51 7.88 7.40
N THR A 50 14.87 6.70 7.92
CA THR A 50 14.16 5.45 7.66
C THR A 50 13.36 5.04 8.89
N SER A 51 12.11 4.67 8.67
CA SER A 51 11.26 4.02 9.67
C SER A 51 11.34 2.49 9.53
N TRP A 52 10.66 1.76 10.40
CA TRP A 52 10.53 0.30 10.30
C TRP A 52 9.94 -0.15 8.94
N LEU A 53 9.02 0.63 8.37
CA LEU A 53 8.45 0.40 7.04
C LEU A 53 9.34 0.89 5.88
N GLY A 54 10.55 1.36 6.18
CA GLY A 54 11.46 1.98 5.24
C GLY A 54 11.28 3.49 5.13
N GLY A 55 11.51 4.03 3.93
CA GLY A 55 11.34 5.46 3.65
C GLY A 55 9.88 5.91 3.60
N LYS A 56 9.66 7.21 3.52
CA LYS A 56 8.31 7.81 3.41
C LYS A 56 7.56 7.26 2.19
N ASN A 57 6.50 6.48 2.44
CA ASN A 57 5.59 5.97 1.42
C ASN A 57 4.17 5.83 1.97
N ASN A 58 3.23 6.64 1.47
CA ASN A 58 1.84 6.63 1.91
C ASN A 58 0.99 5.52 1.25
N PHE A 59 1.51 4.87 0.20
CA PHE A 59 0.77 3.87 -0.57
C PHE A 59 0.26 2.72 0.30
N ILE A 60 1.13 2.18 1.15
CA ILE A 60 0.80 1.04 2.01
C ILE A 60 -0.34 1.41 2.96
N GLY A 61 -0.27 2.57 3.62
CA GLY A 61 -1.33 3.03 4.52
C GLY A 61 -2.67 3.21 3.81
N ILE A 62 -2.66 3.84 2.64
CA ILE A 62 -3.88 4.01 1.83
C ILE A 62 -4.46 2.67 1.39
N ALA A 63 -3.62 1.72 0.97
CA ALA A 63 -4.06 0.39 0.55
C ALA A 63 -4.76 -0.36 1.69
N TYR A 64 -4.19 -0.33 2.90
CA TYR A 64 -4.83 -0.96 4.08
C TYR A 64 -6.15 -0.29 4.46
N LEU A 65 -6.22 1.04 4.42
CA LEU A 65 -7.47 1.76 4.70
C LEU A 65 -8.55 1.45 3.66
N ALA A 66 -8.19 1.38 2.38
CA ALA A 66 -9.12 1.06 1.31
C ALA A 66 -9.69 -0.36 1.45
N VAL A 67 -8.81 -1.36 1.66
CA VAL A 67 -9.24 -2.76 1.83
C VAL A 67 -10.04 -2.93 3.12
N GLY A 68 -9.58 -2.35 4.23
CA GLY A 68 -10.30 -2.38 5.51
C GLY A 68 -11.67 -1.73 5.43
N GLY A 69 -11.78 -0.57 4.75
CA GLY A 69 -13.05 0.10 4.49
C GLY A 69 -14.01 -0.75 3.65
N LEU A 70 -13.52 -1.40 2.59
CA LEU A 70 -14.32 -2.32 1.78
C LEU A 70 -14.84 -3.50 2.62
N CYS A 71 -13.97 -4.14 3.40
CA CYS A 71 -14.36 -5.24 4.27
C CYS A 71 -15.39 -4.82 5.32
N PHE A 72 -15.25 -3.62 5.89
CA PHE A 72 -16.20 -3.07 6.87
C PHE A 72 -17.59 -2.84 6.25
N ILE A 73 -17.64 -2.28 5.04
CA ILE A 73 -18.91 -2.08 4.31
C ILE A 73 -19.59 -3.42 4.02
N LEU A 74 -18.83 -4.41 3.53
CA LEU A 74 -19.36 -5.74 3.24
C LEU A 74 -19.88 -6.43 4.51
N ALA A 75 -19.11 -6.41 5.59
CA ALA A 75 -19.51 -6.97 6.88
C ALA A 75 -20.81 -6.33 7.38
N THR A 76 -20.88 -5.00 7.39
CA THR A 76 -22.07 -4.26 7.80
C THR A 76 -23.29 -4.62 6.93
N THR A 77 -23.09 -4.70 5.61
CA THR A 77 -24.17 -5.05 4.67
C THR A 77 -24.69 -6.47 4.92
N PHE A 78 -23.80 -7.44 5.09
CA PHE A 78 -24.20 -8.82 5.40
C PHE A 78 -24.86 -8.95 6.76
N THR A 79 -24.37 -8.25 7.79
CA THR A 79 -25.02 -8.21 9.11
C THR A 79 -26.42 -7.62 9.03
N LEU A 80 -26.61 -6.52 8.29
CA LEU A 80 -27.93 -5.92 8.10
C LEU A 80 -28.89 -6.86 7.38
N ILE A 81 -28.46 -7.51 6.29
CA ILE A 81 -29.29 -8.48 5.55
C ILE A 81 -29.67 -9.65 6.45
N TYR A 82 -28.72 -10.17 7.24
CA TYR A 82 -28.95 -11.27 8.16
C TYR A 82 -30.00 -10.93 9.23
N LEU A 83 -29.99 -9.70 9.75
CA LEU A 83 -30.95 -9.25 10.77
C LEU A 83 -32.33 -8.92 10.18
N VAL A 84 -32.41 -8.32 8.99
CA VAL A 84 -33.69 -7.88 8.38
C VAL A 84 -34.41 -9.04 7.68
N LYS A 85 -33.67 -9.96 7.05
CA LYS A 85 -34.20 -11.14 6.36
C LYS A 85 -33.49 -12.40 6.85
N PRO A 86 -33.67 -12.79 8.12
CA PRO A 86 -33.07 -14.01 8.64
C PRO A 86 -33.62 -15.20 7.87
N ARG A 87 -32.72 -15.96 7.24
CA ARG A 87 -33.05 -17.22 6.58
C ARG A 87 -32.67 -18.35 7.51
N HIS A 88 -33.60 -19.27 7.77
CA HIS A 88 -33.29 -20.50 8.48
C HIS A 88 -32.25 -21.32 7.71
N LEU A 89 -31.17 -21.69 8.37
CA LEU A 89 -30.14 -22.54 7.78
C LEU A 89 -30.75 -23.90 7.46
N GLY A 90 -30.58 -24.36 6.21
CA GLY A 90 -31.04 -25.68 5.78
C GLY A 90 -32.54 -25.82 5.52
N ASP A 91 -33.28 -24.71 5.36
CA ASP A 91 -34.72 -24.77 5.08
C ASP A 91 -35.04 -25.48 3.73
N PRO A 92 -35.73 -26.64 3.76
CA PRO A 92 -36.03 -27.44 2.57
C PRO A 92 -37.05 -26.78 1.62
N THR A 93 -37.77 -25.75 2.06
CA THR A 93 -38.71 -25.02 1.19
C THR A 93 -38.03 -24.29 0.05
N TYR A 94 -36.72 -24.01 0.17
CA TYR A 94 -35.92 -23.38 -0.88
C TYR A 94 -35.25 -24.37 -1.84
N LEU A 95 -35.41 -25.68 -1.62
CA LEU A 95 -34.91 -26.68 -2.56
C LEU A 95 -35.65 -26.53 -3.89
N SER A 96 -34.92 -26.56 -5.01
CA SER A 96 -35.48 -26.23 -6.33
C SER A 96 -36.68 -27.10 -6.71
N TRP A 97 -36.66 -28.38 -6.33
CA TRP A 97 -37.75 -29.33 -6.56
C TRP A 97 -38.95 -29.18 -5.61
N ASN A 98 -38.78 -28.58 -4.43
CA ASN A 98 -39.89 -28.23 -3.52
C ASN A 98 -40.55 -26.90 -3.88
N ARG A 99 -39.83 -26.02 -4.58
CA ARG A 99 -40.28 -24.67 -4.92
C ARG A 99 -41.26 -24.64 -6.09
N ASN A 100 -41.29 -25.69 -6.91
CA ASN A 100 -42.18 -25.79 -8.07
C ASN A 100 -42.78 -27.21 -8.16
N PRO A 101 -43.84 -27.53 -7.39
CA PRO A 101 -44.43 -28.88 -7.35
C PRO A 101 -45.19 -29.28 -8.63
N GLY A 102 -45.13 -28.49 -9.70
CA GLY A 102 -45.89 -28.70 -10.94
C GLY A 102 -45.11 -28.42 -12.22
N GLY A 103 -43.79 -28.65 -12.24
CA GLY A 103 -43.04 -28.72 -13.50
C GLY A 103 -43.27 -30.07 -14.18
N HIS A 104 -44.17 -30.11 -15.16
CA HIS A 104 -43.88 -30.88 -16.37
C HIS A 104 -42.72 -30.22 -17.13
#